data_AF-A0A9W9Z5P1-F1
#
_entry.id   AF-A0A9W9Z5P1-F1
#
_cell.length_a   1.000
_cell.length_b   1.000
_cell.length_c   1.000
_cell.angle_alpha   90.00
_cell.angle_beta   90.00
_cell.angle_gamma   90.00
#
_symmetry.space_group_name_H-M   'P 1'
#
loop_
_entity.id
_entity.type
_entity.pdbx_description
1 polymer ?
#
loop_
_entity_poly.entity_id
_entity_poly.type
_entity_poly.pdbx_seq_one_letter_code
_entity_poly.pdbx_strand_id
1 'polypeptide(L)'
;MMTLALKGRDGAIGTPGTKGSAGPPGPPGAAGVKGPNGDPGACQPSPFQCSPGVIATLTAKLVALEKTCKSAGGGSSGGGGGSDKPKCGLGRCKDNPATNCQEIYTKDSGAVSGAYWIKGKADPFQTHCEVEPMAARGWTLVARIPGSSNEFSPVSNTWATTSVINDETAPDTNTQNVMKNVGWSDLRSNILRVCYDGPRTHCATFTHNRNMSLAELFNNQFGVTVDEDYKMDTLLKAFGKVVICCASINSGVV
;
A
#
# COMPACT_ATOMS: atom_id res chain seq x y z
N MET A 1 -23.18 -34.10 -9.66
CA MET A 1 -24.33 -34.99 -9.38
C MET A 1 -25.31 -34.25 -8.50
N MET A 2 -26.59 -34.22 -8.88
CA MET A 2 -27.68 -33.55 -8.16
C MET A 2 -28.62 -34.62 -7.57
N THR A 3 -29.18 -34.35 -6.39
CA THR A 3 -30.30 -35.13 -5.85
C THR A 3 -31.35 -34.21 -5.24
N LEU A 4 -32.59 -34.36 -5.70
CA LEU A 4 -33.80 -33.71 -5.22
C LEU A 4 -34.62 -34.76 -4.45
N ALA A 5 -35.25 -34.40 -3.32
CA ALA A 5 -36.26 -35.23 -2.69
C ALA A 5 -37.40 -34.36 -2.14
N LEU A 6 -38.61 -34.58 -2.67
CA LEU A 6 -39.88 -34.06 -2.16
C LEU A 6 -40.68 -35.24 -1.57
N LYS A 7 -41.31 -35.05 -0.40
CA LYS A 7 -42.40 -35.92 0.08
C LYS A 7 -43.44 -35.05 0.83
N GLY A 8 -44.71 -35.22 0.43
CA GLY A 8 -45.87 -34.47 0.91
C GLY A 8 -46.51 -34.99 2.21
N ARG A 9 -47.55 -34.24 2.63
CA ARG A 9 -48.41 -34.32 3.84
C ARG A 9 -49.30 -35.59 3.86
N ASP A 10 -50.04 -36.02 4.88
CA ASP A 10 -50.79 -35.43 6.02
C ASP A 10 -50.70 -36.40 7.26
N GLY A 11 -51.20 -36.16 8.48
CA GLY A 11 -52.29 -35.29 8.93
C GLY A 11 -52.36 -35.13 10.46
N ALA A 12 -53.35 -34.33 10.87
CA ALA A 12 -53.47 -33.69 12.17
C ALA A 12 -54.08 -34.56 13.29
N ILE A 13 -53.60 -34.39 14.52
CA ILE A 13 -54.31 -34.78 15.76
C ILE A 13 -54.12 -33.68 16.82
N GLY A 14 -55.26 -33.12 17.27
CA GLY A 14 -55.55 -32.56 18.60
C GLY A 14 -54.85 -31.27 19.06
N THR A 15 -55.59 -30.16 19.11
CA THR A 15 -55.14 -28.91 19.74
C THR A 15 -55.06 -29.04 21.28
N PRO A 16 -53.91 -28.79 21.91
CA PRO A 16 -53.81 -28.64 23.37
C PRO A 16 -54.58 -27.40 23.84
N GLY A 17 -55.21 -27.49 25.02
CA GLY A 17 -56.05 -26.43 25.60
C GLY A 17 -55.33 -25.08 25.78
N THR A 18 -56.10 -24.00 25.78
CA THR A 18 -55.59 -22.63 25.87
C THR A 18 -54.82 -22.39 27.17
N LYS A 19 -53.53 -22.07 27.06
CA LYS A 19 -52.71 -21.56 28.17
C LYS A 19 -53.26 -20.19 28.60
N GLY A 20 -53.52 -20.01 29.90
CA GLY A 20 -54.02 -18.74 30.44
C GLY A 20 -53.12 -17.56 30.08
N SER A 21 -53.72 -16.37 29.97
CA SER A 21 -53.02 -15.14 29.59
C SER A 21 -51.85 -14.86 30.53
N ALA A 22 -50.71 -14.46 29.95
CA ALA A 22 -49.56 -13.99 30.72
C ALA A 22 -49.96 -12.76 31.55
N GLY A 23 -49.52 -12.73 32.83
CA GLY A 23 -49.69 -11.55 33.67
C GLY A 23 -49.00 -10.32 33.05
N PRO A 24 -49.45 -9.10 33.39
CA PRO A 24 -48.84 -7.89 32.86
C PRO A 24 -47.35 -7.83 33.22
N PRO A 25 -46.49 -7.33 32.31
CA PRO A 25 -45.07 -7.10 32.61
C PRO A 25 -44.92 -6.21 33.85
N GLY A 26 -43.98 -6.57 34.73
CA GLY A 26 -43.64 -5.73 35.88
C GLY A 26 -43.13 -4.35 35.44
N PRO A 27 -43.24 -3.32 36.29
CA PRO A 27 -42.75 -1.99 35.95
C PRO A 27 -41.25 -2.01 35.65
N PRO A 28 -40.77 -1.21 34.67
CA PRO A 28 -39.35 -1.10 34.38
C PRO A 28 -38.54 -0.72 35.63
N GLY A 29 -37.42 -1.40 35.86
CA GLY A 29 -36.49 -1.07 36.94
C GLY A 29 -35.91 0.33 36.77
N ALA A 30 -35.66 1.02 37.88
CA ALA A 30 -35.05 2.35 37.87
C ALA A 30 -33.70 2.34 37.14
N ALA A 31 -33.42 3.40 36.36
CA ALA A 31 -32.16 3.54 35.66
C ALA A 31 -30.98 3.54 36.66
N GLY A 32 -29.97 2.71 36.38
CA GLY A 32 -28.77 2.62 37.20
C GLY A 32 -28.00 3.95 37.22
N VAL A 33 -27.40 4.28 38.35
CA VAL A 33 -26.55 5.47 38.48
C VAL A 33 -25.38 5.39 37.49
N LYS A 34 -25.10 6.51 36.81
CA LYS A 34 -23.94 6.65 35.92
C LYS A 34 -22.67 6.38 36.73
N GLY A 35 -21.90 5.37 36.33
CA GLY A 35 -20.63 5.04 36.97
C GLY A 35 -19.65 6.21 36.95
N PRO A 36 -18.71 6.29 37.91
CA PRO A 36 -17.69 7.35 37.91
C PRO A 36 -16.88 7.32 36.61
N ASN A 37 -16.50 8.50 36.11
CA ASN A 37 -15.56 8.61 35.00
C ASN A 37 -14.24 7.93 35.42
N GLY A 38 -13.73 7.01 34.61
CA GLY A 38 -12.46 6.34 34.88
C GLY A 38 -11.29 7.32 34.93
N ASP A 39 -10.31 7.03 35.79
CA ASP A 39 -9.11 7.84 35.94
C ASP A 39 -8.34 7.94 34.60
N PRO A 40 -7.65 9.08 34.33
CA PRO A 40 -6.81 9.23 33.15
C PRO A 40 -5.77 8.11 33.07
N GLY A 41 -5.77 7.36 31.98
CA GLY A 41 -4.85 6.23 31.79
C GLY A 41 -3.40 6.67 31.85
N ALA A 42 -2.67 6.22 32.88
CA ALA A 42 -1.21 6.33 32.91
C ALA A 42 -0.61 5.33 31.91
N CYS A 43 0.15 5.82 30.94
CA CYS A 43 0.87 4.97 29.98
C CYS A 43 1.85 4.07 30.71
N GLN A 44 1.58 2.77 30.72
CA GLN A 44 2.56 1.75 31.07
C GLN A 44 3.50 1.51 29.88
N PRO A 45 4.81 1.32 30.11
CA PRO A 45 5.78 1.20 29.03
C PRO A 45 5.62 -0.15 28.33
N SER A 46 5.17 -0.13 27.08
CA SER A 46 5.30 -1.27 26.16
C SER A 46 6.64 -1.14 25.41
N PRO A 47 7.21 -2.24 24.87
CA PRO A 47 8.52 -2.24 24.20
C PRO A 47 8.55 -1.44 22.87
N PHE A 48 7.50 -0.68 22.57
CA PHE A 48 7.34 0.10 21.34
C PHE A 48 7.30 1.62 21.56
N GLN A 49 7.67 2.15 22.73
CA GLN A 49 7.69 3.60 22.95
C GLN A 49 9.09 4.23 22.87
N CYS A 50 9.19 5.22 21.98
CA CYS A 50 10.10 6.35 22.08
C CYS A 50 11.58 5.98 22.19
N SER A 51 12.14 5.28 21.19
CA SER A 51 13.59 5.17 21.15
C SER A 51 14.20 6.58 21.11
N PRO A 52 15.23 6.88 21.92
CA PRO A 52 15.87 8.19 21.95
C PRO A 52 16.32 8.64 20.55
N GLY A 53 16.68 7.69 19.68
CA GLY A 53 17.01 7.96 18.28
C GLY A 53 15.82 8.43 17.44
N VAL A 54 14.63 7.86 17.63
CA VAL A 54 13.41 8.30 16.94
C VAL A 54 13.01 9.69 17.45
N ILE A 55 13.03 9.92 18.76
CA ILE A 55 12.76 11.26 19.32
C ILE A 55 13.76 12.28 18.77
N ALA A 56 15.06 12.00 18.81
CA ALA A 56 16.08 12.90 18.27
C ALA A 56 15.88 13.21 16.78
N THR A 57 15.48 12.20 15.99
CA THR A 57 15.18 12.37 14.56
C THR A 57 13.94 13.25 14.35
N LEU A 58 12.86 13.04 15.10
CA LEU A 58 11.67 13.89 15.01
C LEU A 58 11.94 15.32 15.48
N THR A 59 12.70 15.50 16.57
CA THR A 59 13.11 16.83 17.05
C THR A 59 13.96 17.56 16.03
N ALA A 60 14.92 16.88 15.40
CA ALA A 60 15.73 17.47 14.33
C ALA A 60 14.89 17.89 13.12
N LYS A 61 13.89 17.07 12.75
CA LYS A 61 12.94 17.41 11.69
C LYS A 61 12.05 18.61 12.03
N LEU A 62 11.57 18.71 13.27
CA LEU A 62 10.81 19.87 13.76
C LEU A 62 11.65 21.17 13.71
N VAL A 63 12.90 21.13 14.17
CA VAL A 63 13.80 22.30 14.13
C VAL A 63 14.10 22.73 12.69
N ALA A 64 14.30 21.78 11.78
CA ALA A 64 14.50 22.07 10.35
C ALA A 64 13.24 22.67 9.71
N LEU A 65 12.06 22.17 10.09
CA LEU A 65 10.78 22.70 9.62
C LEU A 65 10.56 24.13 10.11
N GLU A 66 10.83 24.42 11.38
CA GLU A 66 10.73 25.78 11.94
C GLU A 66 11.65 26.77 11.22
N LYS A 67 12.87 26.36 10.89
CA LYS A 67 13.83 27.18 10.12
C LYS A 67 13.33 27.44 8.69
N THR A 68 12.66 26.48 8.08
CA THR A 68 12.07 26.60 6.75
C THR A 68 10.84 27.53 6.78
N CYS A 69 9.98 27.41 7.79
CA CYS A 69 8.83 28.31 7.96
C CYS A 69 9.24 29.75 8.29
N LYS A 70 10.31 29.95 9.09
CA LYS A 70 10.88 31.29 9.36
C LYS A 70 11.49 31.95 8.12
N SER A 71 11.96 31.17 7.14
CA SER A 71 12.46 31.69 5.86
C SER A 71 11.37 31.87 4.81
N ALA A 72 10.20 31.23 4.97
CA ALA A 72 9.01 31.40 4.13
C ALA A 72 8.18 32.67 4.45
N GLY A 73 8.55 33.42 5.49
CA GLY A 73 7.91 34.71 5.84
C GLY A 73 8.36 35.92 5.00
N GLY A 74 9.30 35.74 4.06
CA GLY A 74 9.77 36.79 3.16
C GLY A 74 9.14 36.67 1.78
N GLY A 75 8.15 37.51 1.50
CA GLY A 75 7.45 37.57 0.23
C GLY A 75 8.36 37.81 -0.99
N SER A 76 7.92 37.20 -2.08
CA SER A 76 8.37 37.32 -3.47
C SER A 76 8.80 38.74 -3.90
N SER A 77 10.00 38.87 -4.47
CA SER A 77 10.30 39.89 -5.48
C SER A 77 11.47 39.43 -6.36
N GLY A 78 11.33 39.63 -7.67
CA GLY A 78 12.23 39.12 -8.69
C GLY A 78 13.54 39.90 -8.85
N GLY A 79 14.45 39.35 -9.66
CA GLY A 79 15.64 40.04 -10.15
C GLY A 79 16.80 39.08 -10.35
N GLY A 80 17.34 39.04 -11.57
CA GLY A 80 18.30 38.04 -12.05
C GLY A 80 19.70 38.08 -11.42
N GLY A 81 20.47 37.03 -11.73
CA GLY A 81 21.90 36.93 -11.40
C GLY A 81 22.28 35.51 -11.05
N GLY A 82 23.17 34.91 -11.85
CA GLY A 82 23.40 33.47 -11.90
C GLY A 82 24.05 32.84 -10.67
N SER A 83 23.66 31.60 -10.43
CA SER A 83 24.44 30.48 -9.90
C SER A 83 23.52 29.28 -9.91
N ASP A 84 24.04 28.10 -10.24
CA ASP A 84 23.37 26.79 -10.38
C ASP A 84 22.55 26.37 -9.14
N LYS A 85 21.46 27.08 -8.86
CA LYS A 85 20.51 26.76 -7.82
C LYS A 85 19.27 26.19 -8.49
N PRO A 86 18.83 24.98 -8.11
CA PRO A 86 17.66 24.38 -8.72
C PRO A 86 16.44 25.30 -8.61
N LYS A 87 15.73 25.46 -9.73
CA LYS A 87 14.54 26.32 -9.90
C LYS A 87 13.40 25.98 -8.91
N CYS A 88 13.43 24.79 -8.34
CA CYS A 88 12.49 24.30 -7.34
C CYS A 88 13.18 23.31 -6.39
N GLY A 89 12.54 23.00 -5.26
CA GLY A 89 13.01 21.95 -4.35
C GLY A 89 13.12 20.58 -5.04
N LEU A 90 13.91 19.67 -4.44
CA LEU A 90 14.16 18.33 -4.99
C LEU A 90 12.85 17.57 -5.23
N GLY A 91 12.64 17.11 -6.46
CA GLY A 91 11.44 16.40 -6.89
C GLY A 91 10.18 17.25 -6.96
N ARG A 92 10.24 18.58 -6.72
CA ARG A 92 9.05 19.45 -6.73
C ARG A 92 8.65 19.91 -8.13
N CYS A 93 9.55 19.81 -9.10
CA CYS A 93 9.28 20.16 -10.50
C CYS A 93 10.09 19.30 -11.45
N LYS A 94 9.66 19.26 -12.72
CA LYS A 94 10.31 18.50 -13.79
C LYS A 94 11.77 18.89 -14.03
N ASP A 95 12.13 20.15 -13.77
CA ASP A 95 13.49 20.70 -13.96
C ASP A 95 14.47 20.25 -12.85
N ASN A 96 13.97 19.77 -11.69
CA ASN A 96 14.80 19.24 -10.60
C ASN A 96 14.20 17.95 -10.03
N PRO A 97 14.18 16.86 -10.81
CA PRO A 97 13.59 15.60 -10.39
C PRO A 97 14.51 14.86 -9.41
N ALA A 98 13.91 14.11 -8.48
CA ALA A 98 14.66 13.22 -7.59
C ALA A 98 14.94 11.87 -8.26
N THR A 99 15.94 11.13 -7.79
CA THR A 99 16.23 9.78 -8.28
C THR A 99 15.13 8.78 -7.91
N ASN A 100 14.55 8.95 -6.72
CA ASN A 100 13.41 8.19 -6.21
C ASN A 100 12.85 8.88 -4.95
N CYS A 101 11.73 8.38 -4.43
CA CYS A 101 11.11 8.93 -3.22
C CYS A 101 11.94 8.75 -1.94
N GLN A 102 12.84 7.76 -1.89
CA GLN A 102 13.75 7.59 -0.76
C GLN A 102 14.75 8.75 -0.70
N GLU A 103 15.28 9.20 -1.85
CA GLU A 103 16.16 10.36 -1.91
C GLU A 103 15.46 11.61 -1.35
N ILE A 104 14.21 11.86 -1.77
CA ILE A 104 13.39 12.97 -1.26
C ILE A 104 13.28 12.89 0.25
N TYR A 105 12.89 11.73 0.78
CA TYR A 105 12.76 11.53 2.23
C TYR A 105 14.05 11.81 3.01
N THR A 106 15.19 11.39 2.46
CA THR A 106 16.50 11.53 3.14
C THR A 106 17.08 12.93 3.05
N LYS A 107 16.84 13.66 1.95
CA LYS A 107 17.47 14.96 1.68
C LYS A 107 16.56 16.16 1.97
N ASP A 108 15.24 16.00 1.89
CA ASP A 108 14.27 17.04 2.20
C ASP A 108 13.65 16.76 3.58
N SER A 109 14.01 17.58 4.58
CA SER A 109 13.42 17.49 5.92
C SER A 109 11.92 17.80 5.96
N GLY A 110 11.39 18.46 4.92
CA GLY A 110 9.97 18.75 4.71
C GLY A 110 9.28 17.75 3.77
N ALA A 111 9.90 16.60 3.48
CA ALA A 111 9.28 15.57 2.65
C ALA A 111 7.99 15.04 3.29
N VAL A 112 6.89 15.15 2.56
CA VAL A 112 5.55 14.62 2.91
C VAL A 112 5.04 13.73 1.78
N SER A 113 4.10 12.82 2.07
CA SER A 113 3.47 12.01 1.02
C SER A 113 2.73 12.89 0.00
N GLY A 114 2.85 12.58 -1.28
CA GLY A 114 2.22 13.35 -2.35
C GLY A 114 2.92 13.22 -3.71
N ALA A 115 2.58 14.13 -4.63
CA ALA A 115 3.11 14.13 -5.99
C ALA A 115 4.53 14.69 -6.09
N TYR A 116 5.44 13.94 -6.72
CA TYR A 116 6.81 14.37 -7.00
C TYR A 116 7.26 13.95 -8.41
N TRP A 117 8.28 14.65 -8.90
CA TRP A 117 8.99 14.36 -10.14
C TRP A 117 10.19 13.47 -9.87
N ILE A 118 10.23 12.31 -10.53
CA ILE A 118 11.27 11.30 -10.43
C ILE A 118 12.02 11.20 -11.76
N LYS A 119 13.33 10.99 -11.70
CA LYS A 119 14.19 10.76 -12.85
C LYS A 119 13.80 9.43 -13.51
N GLY A 120 13.26 9.49 -14.71
CA GLY A 120 13.22 8.35 -15.63
C GLY A 120 14.50 8.27 -16.46
N LYS A 121 14.62 7.19 -17.23
CA LYS A 121 15.80 6.93 -18.06
C LYS A 121 15.85 7.84 -19.30
N ALA A 122 14.69 8.15 -19.88
CA ALA A 122 14.53 9.08 -20.99
C ALA A 122 14.11 10.47 -20.50
N ASP A 123 12.98 10.54 -19.78
CA ASP A 123 12.40 11.78 -19.28
C ASP A 123 11.97 11.64 -17.81
N PRO A 124 11.96 12.73 -17.03
CA PRO A 124 11.36 12.72 -15.70
C PRO A 124 9.85 12.50 -15.77
N PHE A 125 9.34 11.71 -14.83
CA PHE A 125 7.92 11.38 -14.71
C PHE A 125 7.38 11.80 -13.34
N GLN A 126 6.09 12.09 -13.28
CA GLN A 126 5.44 12.43 -12.02
C GLN A 126 4.79 11.19 -11.41
N THR A 127 4.92 11.02 -10.09
CA THR A 127 4.27 9.92 -9.37
C THR A 127 4.02 10.28 -7.90
N HIS A 128 3.24 9.45 -7.20
CA HIS A 128 3.05 9.55 -5.77
C HIS A 128 4.26 8.97 -5.01
N CYS A 129 4.81 9.78 -4.12
CA CYS A 129 5.72 9.33 -3.08
C CYS A 129 4.96 9.11 -1.78
N GLU A 130 5.09 7.92 -1.20
CA GLU A 130 4.59 7.63 0.14
C GLU A 130 5.74 7.71 1.14
N VAL A 131 5.65 8.68 2.05
CA VAL A 131 6.64 8.91 3.09
C VAL A 131 6.18 8.25 4.38
N GLU A 132 7.02 7.40 4.95
CA GLU A 132 6.79 6.73 6.23
C GLU A 132 7.86 7.18 7.24
N PRO A 133 7.61 8.26 8.00
CA PRO A 133 8.61 8.83 8.89
C PRO A 133 9.12 7.85 9.93
N MET A 134 8.23 7.03 10.49
CA MET A 134 8.54 6.04 11.53
C MET A 134 9.43 4.90 11.02
N ALA A 135 9.28 4.50 9.75
CA ALA A 135 10.07 3.45 9.12
C ALA A 135 11.32 3.98 8.40
N ALA A 136 11.52 5.31 8.40
CA ALA A 136 12.56 5.99 7.65
C ALA A 136 12.58 5.66 6.13
N ARG A 137 11.40 5.43 5.55
CA ARG A 137 11.24 4.96 4.16
C ARG A 137 10.43 5.93 3.31
N GLY A 138 10.83 6.07 2.05
CA GLY A 138 10.11 6.77 0.99
C GLY A 138 9.83 5.83 -0.18
N TRP A 139 8.57 5.47 -0.37
CA TRP A 139 8.14 4.54 -1.42
C TRP A 139 7.74 5.31 -2.68
N THR A 140 8.17 4.79 -3.84
CA THR A 140 7.80 5.35 -5.15
C THR A 140 6.68 4.51 -5.76
N LEU A 141 5.53 5.11 -6.01
CA LEU A 141 4.44 4.39 -6.68
C LEU A 141 4.80 4.17 -8.16
N VAL A 142 4.73 2.92 -8.60
CA VAL A 142 5.08 2.53 -9.98
C VAL A 142 3.96 1.80 -10.71
N ALA A 143 3.01 1.23 -9.96
CA ALA A 143 1.82 0.60 -10.52
C ALA A 143 0.65 0.63 -9.54
N ARG A 144 -0.56 0.52 -10.08
CA ARG A 144 -1.82 0.32 -9.38
C ARG A 144 -2.64 -0.71 -10.13
N ILE A 145 -3.09 -1.73 -9.42
CA ILE A 145 -3.75 -2.88 -10.03
C ILE A 145 -5.07 -3.10 -9.29
N PRO A 146 -6.20 -2.72 -9.90
CA PRO A 146 -7.51 -3.06 -9.37
C PRO A 146 -7.70 -4.58 -9.42
N GLY A 147 -8.25 -5.18 -8.37
CA GLY A 147 -8.46 -6.63 -8.31
C GLY A 147 -9.38 -7.19 -9.41
N SER A 148 -10.20 -6.33 -10.03
CA SER A 148 -11.05 -6.65 -11.17
C SER A 148 -10.37 -6.52 -12.54
N SER A 149 -9.13 -6.04 -12.60
CA SER A 149 -8.44 -5.77 -13.86
C SER A 149 -7.78 -7.02 -14.45
N ASN A 150 -7.95 -7.23 -15.76
CA ASN A 150 -7.27 -8.30 -16.50
C ASN A 150 -5.89 -7.88 -17.04
N GLU A 151 -5.53 -6.60 -16.96
CA GLU A 151 -4.27 -6.07 -17.50
C GLU A 151 -3.03 -6.68 -16.84
N PHE A 152 -3.14 -7.00 -15.56
CA PHE A 152 -2.11 -7.68 -14.77
C PHE A 152 -2.54 -9.10 -14.41
N SER A 153 -3.31 -9.76 -15.28
CA SER A 153 -3.61 -11.17 -15.11
C SER A 153 -2.31 -11.99 -14.97
N PRO A 154 -2.37 -13.18 -14.36
CA PRO A 154 -1.17 -13.98 -14.15
C PRO A 154 -0.36 -14.28 -15.41
N VAL A 155 -1.05 -14.39 -16.55
CA VAL A 155 -0.43 -14.72 -17.84
C VAL A 155 -0.12 -13.47 -18.67
N SER A 156 -0.40 -12.28 -18.14
CA SER A 156 -0.19 -11.04 -18.86
C SER A 156 1.29 -10.73 -19.07
N ASN A 157 1.65 -10.30 -20.28
CA ASN A 157 2.99 -9.78 -20.57
C ASN A 157 3.24 -8.42 -19.89
N THR A 158 2.19 -7.71 -19.46
CA THR A 158 2.30 -6.40 -18.79
C THR A 158 3.24 -6.41 -17.59
N TRP A 159 3.42 -7.55 -16.91
CA TRP A 159 4.36 -7.71 -15.81
C TRP A 159 5.83 -7.50 -16.25
N ALA A 160 6.18 -7.99 -17.44
CA ALA A 160 7.56 -8.07 -17.93
C ALA A 160 7.89 -7.01 -18.99
N THR A 161 6.89 -6.36 -19.58
CA THR A 161 7.09 -5.31 -20.59
C THR A 161 7.48 -3.97 -19.97
N THR A 162 8.02 -3.09 -20.80
CA THR A 162 8.29 -1.67 -20.48
C THR A 162 7.11 -0.75 -20.82
N SER A 163 5.96 -1.31 -21.23
CA SER A 163 4.77 -0.51 -21.56
C SER A 163 4.23 0.20 -20.32
N VAL A 164 3.74 1.42 -20.53
CA VAL A 164 3.06 2.24 -19.52
C VAL A 164 1.55 2.21 -19.75
N ILE A 165 0.78 2.46 -18.70
CA ILE A 165 -0.68 2.48 -18.70
C ILE A 165 -1.13 3.62 -17.79
N ASN A 166 -1.88 4.59 -18.32
CA ASN A 166 -2.45 5.73 -17.57
C ASN A 166 -1.43 6.40 -16.62
N ASP A 167 -0.17 6.56 -17.05
CA ASP A 167 0.93 7.01 -16.18
C ASP A 167 0.73 8.44 -15.68
N GLU A 168 -0.02 9.26 -16.41
CA GLU A 168 -0.47 10.60 -15.99
C GLU A 168 -1.29 10.58 -14.70
N THR A 169 -1.92 9.44 -14.37
CA THR A 169 -2.73 9.28 -13.16
C THR A 169 -1.92 8.83 -11.94
N ALA A 170 -0.62 8.57 -12.11
CA ALA A 170 0.24 8.06 -11.04
C ALA A 170 0.26 8.91 -9.76
N PRO A 171 0.16 10.26 -9.81
CA PRO A 171 0.13 11.08 -8.60
C PRO A 171 -1.17 11.00 -7.79
N ASP A 172 -2.31 10.66 -8.41
CA ASP A 172 -3.61 10.66 -7.74
C ASP A 172 -3.91 9.30 -7.14
N THR A 173 -3.76 9.12 -5.83
CA THR A 173 -4.04 7.84 -5.14
C THR A 173 -5.52 7.48 -5.03
N ASN A 174 -6.45 8.34 -5.46
CA ASN A 174 -7.90 8.10 -5.35
C ASN A 174 -8.48 7.36 -6.55
N THR A 175 -7.81 7.42 -7.72
CA THR A 175 -8.28 6.68 -8.90
C THR A 175 -8.27 5.17 -8.67
N GLN A 176 -9.26 4.49 -9.23
CA GLN A 176 -9.35 3.02 -9.22
C GLN A 176 -8.99 2.41 -10.58
N ASN A 177 -8.44 3.22 -11.50
CA ASN A 177 -7.99 2.70 -12.77
C ASN A 177 -6.63 2.01 -12.62
N VAL A 178 -6.39 1.04 -13.49
CA VAL A 178 -5.06 0.47 -13.66
C VAL A 178 -4.08 1.57 -14.04
N MET A 179 -2.90 1.55 -13.42
CA MET A 179 -1.82 2.48 -13.73
C MET A 179 -0.49 1.73 -13.70
N LYS A 180 0.39 2.05 -14.63
CA LYS A 180 1.79 1.60 -14.67
C LYS A 180 2.62 2.70 -15.29
N ASN A 181 3.60 3.22 -14.58
CA ASN A 181 4.48 4.28 -15.11
C ASN A 181 5.87 3.75 -15.49
N VAL A 182 6.67 4.60 -16.12
CA VAL A 182 8.05 4.28 -16.56
C VAL A 182 8.96 3.83 -15.40
N GLY A 183 8.64 4.21 -14.16
CA GLY A 183 9.36 3.76 -12.98
C GLY A 183 9.37 2.24 -12.81
N TRP A 184 8.39 1.53 -13.37
CA TRP A 184 8.36 0.06 -13.37
C TRP A 184 9.57 -0.57 -14.09
N SER A 185 10.01 0.04 -15.19
CA SER A 185 11.15 -0.43 -15.99
C SER A 185 12.45 0.29 -15.66
N ASP A 186 12.37 1.53 -15.18
CA ASP A 186 13.54 2.40 -15.07
C ASP A 186 14.16 2.36 -13.67
N LEU A 187 13.34 2.26 -12.62
CA LEU A 187 13.82 2.27 -11.25
C LEU A 187 14.33 0.90 -10.86
N ARG A 188 15.56 0.85 -10.36
CA ARG A 188 16.16 -0.35 -9.79
C ARG A 188 15.96 -0.33 -8.27
N SER A 189 15.53 -1.45 -7.72
CA SER A 189 15.40 -1.60 -6.26
C SER A 189 15.86 -2.98 -5.80
N ASN A 190 15.95 -3.14 -4.49
CA ASN A 190 16.15 -4.42 -3.81
C ASN A 190 14.89 -4.87 -3.06
N ILE A 191 13.89 -4.00 -2.97
CA ILE A 191 12.68 -4.18 -2.19
C ILE A 191 11.48 -3.77 -3.03
N LEU A 192 10.39 -4.51 -2.85
CA LEU A 192 9.07 -4.22 -3.39
C LEU A 192 8.09 -4.13 -2.23
N ARG A 193 7.13 -3.22 -2.30
CA ARG A 193 6.00 -3.18 -1.37
C ARG A 193 4.69 -3.20 -2.13
N VAL A 194 3.75 -3.99 -1.63
CA VAL A 194 2.40 -4.12 -2.17
C VAL A 194 1.43 -3.86 -1.04
N CYS A 195 0.49 -2.93 -1.23
CA CYS A 195 -0.65 -2.72 -0.34
C CYS A 195 -1.92 -3.20 -1.03
N TYR A 196 -2.73 -4.01 -0.35
CA TYR A 196 -3.88 -4.71 -0.97
C TYR A 196 -5.24 -4.19 -0.54
N ASP A 197 -5.31 -3.25 0.42
CA ASP A 197 -6.56 -2.65 0.88
C ASP A 197 -6.50 -1.12 0.82
N GLY A 198 -6.00 -0.58 -0.28
CA GLY A 198 -5.76 0.85 -0.47
C GLY A 198 -4.26 1.21 -0.46
N PRO A 199 -3.93 2.52 -0.51
CA PRO A 199 -2.56 2.96 -0.78
C PRO A 199 -1.59 2.76 0.39
N ARG A 200 -2.08 2.53 1.62
CA ARG A 200 -1.27 2.53 2.85
C ARG A 200 -1.64 1.41 3.84
N THR A 201 -2.60 0.58 3.49
CA THR A 201 -3.29 -0.34 4.39
C THR A 201 -3.07 -1.76 3.91
N HIS A 202 -2.85 -2.63 4.89
CA HIS A 202 -2.51 -4.04 4.67
C HIS A 202 -1.43 -4.20 3.59
N CYS A 203 -0.18 -3.94 3.98
CA CYS A 203 0.94 -3.94 3.06
C CYS A 203 1.93 -5.06 3.38
N ALA A 204 2.43 -5.71 2.33
CA ALA A 204 3.52 -6.65 2.39
C ALA A 204 4.75 -6.06 1.70
N THR A 205 5.92 -6.23 2.33
CA THR A 205 7.21 -5.85 1.74
C THR A 205 7.97 -7.13 1.40
N PHE A 206 8.65 -7.13 0.27
CA PHE A 206 9.41 -8.25 -0.27
C PHE A 206 10.81 -7.78 -0.61
N THR A 207 11.81 -8.35 0.05
CA THR A 207 13.22 -8.06 -0.23
C THR A 207 13.80 -9.11 -1.19
N HIS A 208 14.24 -8.68 -2.38
CA HIS A 208 14.81 -9.56 -3.40
C HIS A 208 16.32 -9.35 -3.64
N ASN A 209 16.93 -8.27 -3.13
CA ASN A 209 18.39 -8.03 -3.15
C ASN A 209 19.10 -8.15 -4.53
N ARG A 210 18.37 -7.93 -5.62
CA ARG A 210 18.90 -8.10 -7.00
C ARG A 210 19.24 -6.81 -7.73
N ASN A 211 18.99 -5.65 -7.11
CA ASN A 211 19.23 -4.33 -7.67
C ASN A 211 18.78 -4.22 -9.14
N MET A 212 17.52 -4.57 -9.39
CA MET A 212 16.94 -4.64 -10.74
C MET A 212 15.57 -3.95 -10.75
N SER A 213 15.08 -3.62 -11.95
CA SER A 213 13.74 -3.11 -12.15
C SER A 213 12.68 -4.18 -11.97
N LEU A 214 11.42 -3.77 -11.80
CA LEU A 214 10.32 -4.72 -11.72
C LEU A 214 10.08 -5.40 -13.08
N ALA A 215 10.25 -4.70 -14.19
CA ALA A 215 10.20 -5.31 -15.52
C ALA A 215 11.22 -6.47 -15.64
N GLU A 216 12.49 -6.24 -15.26
CA GLU A 216 13.53 -7.28 -15.25
C GLU A 216 13.20 -8.41 -14.26
N LEU A 217 12.72 -8.07 -13.05
CA LEU A 217 12.38 -9.04 -12.02
C LEU A 217 11.27 -10.00 -12.48
N PHE A 218 10.22 -9.48 -13.11
CA PHE A 218 9.09 -10.27 -13.57
C PHE A 218 9.30 -10.91 -14.95
N ASN A 219 10.28 -10.45 -15.73
CA ASN A 219 10.68 -11.10 -16.98
C ASN A 219 11.53 -12.36 -16.72
N ASN A 220 12.36 -12.34 -15.68
CA ASN A 220 13.16 -13.50 -15.27
C ASN A 220 12.28 -14.49 -14.49
N GLN A 221 11.63 -15.39 -15.23
CA GLN A 221 10.73 -16.43 -14.73
C GLN A 221 11.29 -17.17 -13.49
N PHE A 222 10.51 -17.10 -12.40
CA PHE A 222 10.46 -17.99 -11.23
C PHE A 222 11.79 -18.36 -10.54
N GLY A 223 12.03 -17.74 -9.38
CA GLY A 223 13.11 -18.14 -8.47
C GLY A 223 13.69 -16.98 -7.67
N VAL A 224 12.85 -16.05 -7.20
CA VAL A 224 13.30 -15.04 -6.24
C VAL A 224 13.16 -15.65 -4.85
N THR A 225 14.22 -16.30 -4.38
CA THR A 225 14.36 -16.66 -2.97
C THR A 225 14.49 -15.37 -2.17
N VAL A 226 13.55 -15.14 -1.27
CA VAL A 226 13.56 -14.01 -0.32
C VAL A 226 13.94 -14.56 1.06
N ASP A 227 14.67 -13.78 1.85
CA ASP A 227 15.13 -14.16 3.20
C ASP A 227 14.03 -14.04 4.28
N GLU A 228 12.82 -13.61 3.90
CA GLU A 228 11.67 -13.33 4.78
C GLU A 228 10.62 -14.48 4.69
N ASP A 229 9.85 -14.72 5.77
CA ASP A 229 8.84 -15.82 5.87
C ASP A 229 7.77 -15.83 4.74
N TYR A 230 7.62 -14.71 4.02
CA TYR A 230 6.74 -14.61 2.86
C TYR A 230 7.52 -14.85 1.57
N LYS A 231 7.70 -16.12 1.20
CA LYS A 231 8.29 -16.52 -0.08
C LYS A 231 7.60 -15.80 -1.24
N MET A 232 8.38 -15.32 -2.22
CA MET A 232 7.84 -14.69 -3.43
C MET A 232 6.86 -15.61 -4.17
N ASP A 233 7.02 -16.92 -4.04
CA ASP A 233 6.08 -17.94 -4.50
C ASP A 233 4.68 -17.80 -3.91
N THR A 234 4.55 -17.40 -2.64
CA THR A 234 3.27 -17.18 -1.96
C THR A 234 2.57 -15.94 -2.52
N LEU A 235 3.33 -14.88 -2.79
CA LEU A 235 2.82 -13.66 -3.43
C LEU A 235 2.41 -13.93 -4.89
N LEU A 236 3.23 -14.65 -5.64
CA LEU A 236 2.93 -15.04 -7.02
C LEU A 236 1.70 -15.96 -7.08
N LYS A 237 1.53 -16.88 -6.12
CA LYS A 237 0.29 -17.65 -5.94
C LYS A 237 -0.91 -16.77 -5.64
N ALA A 238 -0.78 -15.76 -4.78
CA ALA A 238 -1.84 -14.80 -4.50
C ALA A 238 -2.19 -13.95 -5.73
N PHE A 239 -1.22 -13.68 -6.60
CA PHE A 239 -1.41 -13.06 -7.92
C PHE A 239 -1.76 -14.06 -9.02
N GLY A 240 -2.00 -15.33 -8.71
CA GLY A 240 -2.40 -16.39 -9.66
C GLY A 240 -1.31 -16.85 -10.64
N LYS A 241 -0.06 -16.40 -10.51
CA LYS A 241 1.10 -16.84 -11.32
C LYS A 241 1.63 -18.18 -10.81
N VAL A 242 1.01 -19.28 -11.23
CA VAL A 242 1.48 -20.65 -10.97
C VAL A 242 1.78 -21.36 -12.28
N VAL A 243 2.99 -21.89 -12.42
CA VAL A 243 3.32 -22.91 -13.42
C VAL A 243 2.99 -24.27 -12.80
N ILE A 244 1.94 -24.93 -13.30
CA ILE A 244 1.82 -26.37 -13.12
C ILE A 244 2.81 -26.99 -14.11
N CYS A 245 4.02 -27.29 -13.64
CA CYS A 245 4.92 -28.22 -14.32
C CYS A 245 5.16 -29.41 -13.40
N CYS A 246 4.19 -30.31 -13.33
CA CYS A 246 4.49 -31.73 -13.38
C CYS A 246 3.95 -32.25 -14.70
N ALA A 247 4.86 -32.57 -15.61
CA ALA A 247 4.61 -33.62 -16.57
C ALA A 247 4.36 -34.91 -15.79
N SER A 248 3.25 -35.58 -16.07
CA SER A 248 3.24 -37.04 -16.07
C SER A 248 2.51 -37.46 -17.33
N ILE A 249 3.29 -37.86 -18.33
CA ILE A 249 2.81 -38.73 -19.38
C ILE A 249 2.39 -40.01 -18.66
N ASN A 250 1.11 -40.36 -18.72
CA ASN A 250 0.72 -41.75 -18.67
C ASN A 250 -0.30 -42.00 -19.79
N SER A 251 0.23 -42.15 -20.99
CA SER A 251 -0.43 -42.92 -22.04
C SER A 251 -0.43 -44.38 -21.61
N GLY A 252 -1.45 -44.75 -20.83
CA GLY A 252 -1.82 -46.15 -20.63
C GLY A 252 -2.70 -46.60 -21.79
N VAL A 253 -2.08 -47.27 -22.77
CA VAL A 253 -2.80 -48.18 -23.67
C VAL A 253 -2.97 -49.49 -22.91
N VAL A 254 -4.21 -49.81 -22.51
CA VAL A 254 -4.94 -51.06 -22.78
C VAL A 254 -6.43 -50.72 -22.78
#